data_AF-A0A849S2K4-F1
#
_entry.id   AF-A0A849S2K4-F1
#
_cell.length_a   1.000
_cell.length_b   1.000
_cell.length_c   1.000
_cell.angle_alpha   90.00
_cell.angle_beta   90.00
_cell.angle_gamma   90.00
#
_symmetry.space_group_name_H-M   'P 1'
#
loop_
_entity.id
_entity.type
_entity.pdbx_description
1 polymer ?
#
loop_
_entity_poly.entity_id
_entity_poly.type
_entity_poly.pdbx_seq_one_letter_code
_entity_poly.pdbx_strand_id
1 'polypeptide(L)'
;MTSKRHTKEEILELYKACQAKLGEPPGIDRFCKMAKLKPSEISYYWPRPTALTKEVGATPNEFGSRLPDEVVFQGYTRVCLHLGKIPTQTELRIAQRELETKTHTVYTRHGDIYAFQDRFRMWVAESTEEKLKAILQFDGWARVKSGRESEAISTKVPPQLNPFLPAALQYLEVLARGEMPSYESSDLNVSTLFERRTSDAFRCLGFEMRSLGQGTGRNPDAIALATKERFAILIDAKVRVDGYALGTEDRKFLEYAQNQGKELQRQGFEKIYLVVVGSSFRESDLKKLTEYLSESPARSVDMITAAALTRIVEESIRERSTFTLSAFEKQLFGNKIISS
;
A
#
# COMPACT_ATOMS: atom_id res chain seq x y z
N MET A 1 13.38 -11.34 -37.59
CA MET A 1 12.27 -12.10 -38.21
C MET A 1 10.98 -11.35 -37.97
N THR A 2 10.47 -10.68 -38.99
CA THR A 2 9.17 -9.98 -38.96
C THR A 2 8.06 -11.04 -38.83
N SER A 3 7.51 -11.20 -37.63
CA SER A 3 6.31 -12.01 -37.40
C SER A 3 5.17 -11.38 -38.20
N LYS A 4 4.80 -12.04 -39.29
CA LYS A 4 3.66 -11.69 -40.13
C LYS A 4 2.41 -11.76 -39.25
N ARG A 5 1.65 -10.66 -39.16
CA ARG A 5 0.38 -10.61 -38.43
C ARG A 5 -0.62 -11.52 -39.13
N HIS A 6 -1.43 -12.23 -38.34
CA HIS A 6 -2.50 -13.05 -38.87
C HIS A 6 -3.54 -12.20 -39.62
N THR A 7 -4.09 -12.74 -40.70
CA THR A 7 -5.16 -12.08 -41.43
C THR A 7 -6.47 -12.11 -40.64
N LYS A 8 -7.43 -11.27 -41.03
CA LYS A 8 -8.75 -11.24 -40.38
C LYS A 8 -9.45 -12.59 -40.49
N GLU A 9 -9.33 -13.24 -41.65
CA GLU A 9 -9.93 -14.52 -41.98
C GLU A 9 -9.30 -15.66 -41.16
N GLU A 10 -7.97 -15.68 -41.02
CA GLU A 10 -7.25 -16.66 -40.19
C GLU A 10 -7.70 -16.58 -38.71
N ILE A 11 -7.90 -15.37 -38.18
CA ILE A 11 -8.37 -15.17 -36.80
C ILE A 11 -9.81 -15.68 -36.64
N LEU A 12 -10.68 -15.48 -37.64
CA LEU A 12 -12.06 -15.99 -37.62
C LEU A 12 -12.10 -17.52 -37.65
N GLU A 13 -11.27 -18.16 -38.47
CA GLU A 13 -11.17 -19.63 -38.52
C GLU A 13 -10.64 -20.21 -37.21
N LEU A 14 -9.60 -19.61 -36.64
CA LEU A 14 -9.07 -19.99 -35.33
C LEU A 14 -10.12 -19.85 -34.22
N TYR A 15 -10.94 -18.80 -34.27
CA TYR A 15 -12.01 -18.60 -33.30
C TYR A 15 -13.09 -19.67 -33.42
N LYS A 16 -13.53 -20.00 -34.65
CA LYS A 16 -14.48 -21.11 -34.91
C LYS A 16 -13.93 -22.45 -34.43
N ALA A 17 -12.66 -22.74 -34.69
CA ALA A 17 -12.01 -23.96 -34.22
C ALA A 17 -11.94 -24.02 -32.68
N CYS A 18 -11.66 -22.89 -32.01
CA CYS A 18 -11.68 -22.81 -30.55
C CYS A 18 -13.08 -23.02 -29.99
N GLN A 19 -14.10 -22.42 -30.60
CA GLN A 19 -15.50 -22.61 -30.20
C GLN A 19 -15.95 -24.07 -30.36
N ALA A 20 -15.63 -24.70 -31.51
CA ALA A 20 -15.95 -26.11 -31.74
C ALA A 20 -15.29 -27.04 -30.71
N LYS A 21 -14.07 -26.71 -30.28
CA LYS A 21 -13.34 -27.48 -29.26
C LYS A 21 -13.90 -27.29 -27.84
N LEU A 22 -14.43 -26.11 -27.53
CA LEU A 22 -14.92 -25.77 -26.20
C LEU A 22 -16.41 -26.04 -26.00
N GLY A 23 -17.18 -26.16 -27.09
CA GLY A 23 -18.65 -26.26 -27.05
C GLY A 23 -19.35 -24.94 -26.70
N GLU A 24 -18.60 -23.89 -26.38
CA GLU A 24 -19.08 -22.56 -26.01
C GLU A 24 -18.19 -21.46 -26.64
N PRO A 25 -18.70 -20.24 -26.86
CA PRO A 25 -17.90 -19.11 -27.32
C PRO A 25 -16.75 -18.79 -26.34
N PRO A 26 -15.47 -18.83 -26.77
CA PRO A 26 -14.36 -18.53 -25.89
C PRO A 26 -14.30 -17.04 -25.51
N GLY A 27 -14.02 -16.75 -24.24
CA GLY A 27 -13.60 -15.42 -23.83
C GLY A 27 -12.26 -15.02 -24.47
N ILE A 28 -12.01 -13.71 -24.61
CA ILE A 28 -10.87 -13.16 -25.36
C ILE A 28 -9.51 -13.69 -24.87
N ASP A 29 -9.29 -13.76 -23.56
CA ASP A 29 -8.02 -14.22 -22.99
C ASP A 29 -7.81 -15.72 -23.23
N ARG A 30 -8.89 -16.50 -23.13
CA ARG A 30 -8.88 -17.95 -23.38
C ARG A 30 -8.62 -18.22 -24.86
N PHE A 31 -9.25 -17.46 -25.75
CA PHE A 31 -9.03 -17.51 -27.18
C PHE A 31 -7.58 -17.17 -27.54
N CYS A 32 -7.04 -16.03 -27.10
CA CYS A 32 -5.65 -15.63 -27.32
C CYS A 32 -4.67 -16.72 -26.88
N LYS A 33 -4.89 -17.32 -25.70
CA LYS A 33 -4.03 -18.38 -25.17
C LYS A 33 -4.10 -19.67 -25.99
N MET A 34 -5.27 -20.06 -26.46
CA MET A 34 -5.46 -21.28 -27.27
C MET A 34 -4.95 -21.12 -28.70
N ALA A 35 -5.22 -19.97 -29.31
CA ALA A 35 -4.83 -19.65 -30.68
C ALA A 35 -3.39 -19.11 -30.78
N LYS A 36 -2.70 -18.91 -29.64
CA LYS A 36 -1.37 -18.29 -29.54
C LYS A 36 -1.30 -16.91 -30.22
N LEU A 37 -2.40 -16.16 -30.15
CA LEU A 37 -2.53 -14.82 -30.70
C LEU A 37 -2.25 -13.77 -29.62
N LYS A 38 -1.69 -12.63 -30.02
CA LYS A 38 -1.59 -11.48 -29.13
C LYS A 38 -2.92 -10.72 -29.12
N PRO A 39 -3.39 -10.20 -27.97
CA PRO A 39 -4.60 -9.36 -27.91
C PRO A 39 -4.55 -8.17 -28.88
N SER A 40 -3.35 -7.64 -29.13
CA SER A 40 -3.10 -6.55 -30.09
C SER A 40 -3.45 -6.89 -31.54
N GLU A 41 -3.34 -8.17 -31.93
CA GLU A 41 -3.71 -8.63 -33.28
C GLU A 41 -5.22 -8.65 -33.46
N ILE A 42 -5.97 -8.92 -32.40
CA ILE A 42 -7.43 -8.92 -32.41
C ILE A 42 -7.97 -7.49 -32.38
N SER A 43 -7.40 -6.63 -31.53
CA SER A 43 -7.80 -5.22 -31.44
C SER A 43 -7.57 -4.43 -32.74
N TYR A 44 -6.69 -4.92 -33.62
CA TYR A 44 -6.40 -4.32 -34.92
C TYR A 44 -7.60 -4.40 -35.87
N TYR A 45 -8.33 -5.53 -35.87
CA TYR A 45 -9.48 -5.76 -36.74
C TYR A 45 -10.82 -5.51 -36.04
N TRP A 46 -10.88 -5.69 -34.71
CA TRP A 46 -12.11 -5.51 -33.93
C TRP A 46 -11.89 -4.56 -32.76
N PRO A 47 -12.63 -3.43 -32.68
CA PRO A 47 -12.48 -2.45 -31.59
C PRO A 47 -12.95 -3.00 -30.24
N ARG A 48 -13.79 -4.03 -30.22
CA ARG A 48 -14.22 -4.75 -29.02
C ARG A 48 -14.25 -6.25 -29.30
N PRO A 49 -13.81 -7.12 -28.37
CA PRO A 49 -13.88 -8.57 -28.53
C PRO A 49 -15.28 -9.12 -28.85
N THR A 50 -16.33 -8.44 -28.37
CA THR A 50 -17.72 -8.79 -28.69
C THR A 50 -18.06 -8.64 -30.17
N ALA A 51 -17.34 -7.80 -30.93
CA ALA A 51 -17.54 -7.65 -32.36
C ALA A 51 -17.01 -8.88 -33.12
N LEU A 52 -15.88 -9.46 -32.69
CA LEU A 52 -15.37 -10.73 -33.21
C LEU A 52 -16.38 -11.86 -32.98
N THR A 53 -16.90 -11.99 -31.76
CA THR A 53 -17.90 -13.03 -31.41
C THR A 53 -19.17 -12.90 -32.25
N LYS A 54 -19.66 -11.67 -32.47
CA LYS A 54 -20.84 -11.40 -33.33
C LYS A 54 -20.57 -11.73 -34.79
N GLU A 55 -19.38 -11.41 -35.30
CA GLU A 55 -19.02 -11.67 -36.70
C GLU A 55 -18.88 -13.17 -37.01
N VAL A 56 -18.55 -13.98 -36.01
CA VAL A 56 -18.56 -15.45 -36.12
C VAL A 56 -19.98 -16.03 -36.00
N GLY A 57 -21.00 -15.20 -35.75
CA GLY A 57 -22.39 -15.64 -35.59
C GLY A 57 -22.68 -16.28 -34.23
N ALA A 58 -21.76 -16.14 -33.26
CA ALA A 58 -21.95 -16.65 -31.91
C ALA A 58 -22.66 -15.61 -31.03
N THR A 59 -23.56 -16.07 -30.17
CA THR A 59 -24.11 -15.24 -29.10
C THR A 59 -23.03 -15.03 -28.03
N PRO A 60 -22.74 -13.79 -27.61
CA PRO A 60 -21.84 -13.55 -26.49
C PRO A 60 -22.32 -14.33 -25.26
N ASN A 61 -21.40 -14.92 -24.49
CA ASN A 61 -21.75 -15.61 -23.25
C ASN A 61 -22.65 -14.72 -22.41
N GLU A 62 -23.80 -15.27 -21.99
CA GLU A 62 -24.68 -14.58 -21.06
C GLU A 62 -23.86 -14.29 -19.80
N PHE A 63 -23.74 -13.01 -19.45
CA PHE A 63 -23.14 -12.64 -18.18
C PHE A 63 -23.95 -13.33 -17.09
N GLY A 64 -23.31 -14.27 -16.38
CA GLY A 64 -23.94 -15.00 -15.29
C GLY A 64 -24.70 -14.02 -14.41
N SER A 65 -26.01 -14.25 -14.28
CA SER A 65 -26.86 -13.36 -13.51
C SER A 65 -26.29 -13.22 -12.10
N ARG A 66 -26.34 -12.00 -11.59
CA ARG A 66 -25.91 -11.69 -10.22
C ARG A 66 -26.64 -12.68 -9.30
N LEU A 67 -25.87 -13.45 -8.51
CA LEU A 67 -26.45 -14.38 -7.53
C LEU A 67 -27.48 -13.65 -6.65
N PRO A 68 -28.46 -14.33 -6.03
CA PRO A 68 -29.30 -13.71 -5.00
C PRO A 68 -28.47 -13.32 -3.77
N ASP A 69 -28.84 -12.24 -3.08
CA ASP A 69 -28.13 -11.77 -1.88
C ASP A 69 -28.15 -12.80 -0.75
N GLU A 70 -29.26 -13.51 -0.60
CA GLU A 70 -29.45 -14.64 0.32
C GLU A 70 -28.33 -15.70 0.21
N VAL A 71 -28.02 -16.13 -1.02
CA VAL A 71 -26.99 -17.16 -1.28
C VAL A 71 -25.60 -16.66 -0.87
N VAL A 72 -25.35 -15.36 -1.04
CA VAL A 72 -24.07 -14.76 -0.66
C VAL A 72 -23.97 -14.54 0.84
N PHE A 73 -25.07 -14.15 1.50
CA PHE A 73 -25.14 -14.03 2.97
C PHE A 73 -24.92 -15.38 3.65
N GLN A 74 -25.56 -16.45 3.17
CA GLN A 74 -25.32 -17.79 3.68
C GLN A 74 -23.87 -18.23 3.52
N GLY A 75 -23.26 -17.93 2.36
CA GLY A 75 -21.83 -18.17 2.14
C GLY A 75 -20.95 -17.37 3.12
N TYR A 76 -21.28 -16.10 3.34
CA TYR A 76 -20.53 -15.22 4.23
C TYR A 76 -20.65 -15.64 5.71
N THR A 77 -21.84 -16.06 6.14
CA THR A 77 -22.12 -16.67 7.45
C THR A 77 -21.20 -17.86 7.71
N ARG A 78 -21.10 -18.80 6.75
CA ARG A 78 -20.24 -19.98 6.91
C ARG A 78 -18.80 -19.60 7.16
N VAL A 79 -18.31 -18.56 6.47
CA VAL A 79 -16.96 -18.05 6.67
C VAL A 79 -16.82 -17.38 8.04
N CYS A 80 -17.78 -16.55 8.46
CA CYS A 80 -17.76 -15.89 9.76
C CYS A 80 -17.71 -16.91 10.91
N LEU A 81 -18.60 -17.91 10.88
CA LEU A 81 -18.65 -18.97 11.89
C LEU A 81 -17.39 -19.83 11.90
N HIS A 82 -16.79 -20.08 10.73
CA HIS A 82 -15.54 -20.83 10.62
C HIS A 82 -14.35 -20.08 11.25
N LEU A 83 -14.31 -18.76 11.11
CA LEU A 83 -13.20 -17.93 11.61
C LEU A 83 -13.44 -17.38 13.03
N GLY A 84 -14.68 -17.41 13.52
CA GLY A 84 -15.08 -16.79 14.79
C GLY A 84 -14.96 -15.26 14.80
N LYS A 85 -14.86 -14.64 13.62
CA LYS A 85 -14.73 -13.18 13.43
C LYS A 85 -15.26 -12.76 12.06
N ILE A 86 -15.40 -11.46 11.83
CA ILE A 86 -15.75 -10.93 10.51
C ILE A 86 -14.51 -11.03 9.59
N PRO A 87 -14.62 -11.69 8.42
CA PRO A 87 -13.47 -12.00 7.57
C PRO A 87 -12.91 -10.78 6.81
N THR A 88 -11.58 -10.68 6.76
CA THR A 88 -10.85 -9.77 5.86
C THR A 88 -10.89 -10.25 4.41
N GLN A 89 -10.49 -9.39 3.46
CA GLN A 89 -10.48 -9.73 2.03
C GLN A 89 -9.58 -10.93 1.71
N THR A 90 -8.43 -11.03 2.37
CA THR A 90 -7.49 -12.15 2.21
C THR A 90 -8.09 -13.43 2.77
N GLU A 91 -8.73 -13.36 3.94
CA GLU A 91 -9.38 -14.51 4.57
C GLU A 91 -10.57 -15.02 3.76
N LEU A 92 -11.38 -14.14 3.16
CA LEU A 92 -12.44 -14.56 2.22
C LEU A 92 -11.89 -15.35 1.03
N ARG A 93 -10.74 -14.95 0.49
CA ARG A 93 -10.10 -15.66 -0.64
C ARG A 93 -9.58 -17.04 -0.23
N ILE A 94 -9.08 -17.19 0.99
CA ILE A 94 -8.62 -18.48 1.53
C ILE A 94 -9.83 -19.37 1.81
N ALA A 95 -10.81 -18.85 2.54
CA ALA A 95 -12.03 -19.57 2.90
C ALA A 95 -12.89 -19.96 1.68
N GLN A 96 -12.81 -19.22 0.57
CA GLN A 96 -13.43 -19.63 -0.69
C GLN A 96 -12.89 -20.97 -1.21
N ARG A 97 -11.60 -21.24 -1.05
CA ARG A 97 -10.97 -22.49 -1.53
C ARG A 97 -11.31 -23.67 -0.63
N GLU A 98 -11.48 -23.42 0.65
CA GLU A 98 -11.71 -24.46 1.66
C GLU A 98 -13.20 -24.76 1.88
N LEU A 99 -14.06 -23.75 1.79
CA LEU A 99 -15.50 -23.86 2.07
C LEU A 99 -16.36 -23.77 0.81
N GLU A 100 -15.74 -23.66 -0.36
CA GLU A 100 -16.38 -23.56 -1.69
C GLU A 100 -17.43 -22.43 -1.78
N THR A 101 -17.26 -21.36 -0.99
CA THR A 101 -18.23 -20.25 -0.92
C THR A 101 -18.07 -19.27 -2.08
N LYS A 102 -19.17 -18.72 -2.60
CA LYS A 102 -19.16 -17.69 -3.66
C LYS A 102 -19.07 -16.26 -3.11
N THR A 103 -18.21 -16.05 -2.11
CA THR A 103 -18.08 -14.80 -1.35
C THR A 103 -17.08 -13.79 -1.93
N HIS A 104 -16.36 -14.12 -3.01
CA HIS A 104 -15.39 -13.22 -3.64
C HIS A 104 -15.97 -11.90 -4.18
N THR A 105 -17.28 -11.83 -4.36
CA THR A 105 -17.99 -10.61 -4.83
C THR A 105 -18.40 -9.68 -3.69
N VAL A 106 -18.28 -10.10 -2.44
CA VAL A 106 -18.78 -9.38 -1.25
C VAL A 106 -18.31 -7.91 -1.20
N TYR A 107 -17.05 -7.65 -1.55
CA TYR A 107 -16.46 -6.30 -1.52
C TYR A 107 -16.96 -5.34 -2.62
N THR A 108 -17.56 -5.85 -3.70
CA THR A 108 -18.02 -5.03 -4.85
C THR A 108 -19.53 -5.10 -5.06
N ARG A 109 -20.22 -5.97 -4.32
CA ARG A 109 -21.63 -6.33 -4.54
C ARG A 109 -22.62 -5.21 -4.27
N HIS A 110 -22.39 -4.39 -3.24
CA HIS A 110 -23.23 -3.24 -2.91
C HIS A 110 -22.47 -1.92 -3.02
N GLY A 111 -21.54 -1.84 -3.97
CA GLY A 111 -20.64 -0.69 -4.15
C GLY A 111 -19.40 -0.78 -3.25
N ASP A 112 -19.59 -1.09 -1.97
CA ASP A 112 -18.49 -1.34 -1.02
C ASP A 112 -18.84 -2.42 0.03
N ILE A 113 -17.86 -2.75 0.87
CA ILE A 113 -17.98 -3.74 1.95
C ILE A 113 -18.92 -3.28 3.07
N TYR A 114 -19.05 -1.98 3.31
CA TYR A 114 -19.87 -1.43 4.38
C TYR A 114 -21.35 -1.63 4.09
N ALA A 115 -21.78 -1.25 2.88
CA ALA A 115 -23.13 -1.44 2.41
C ALA A 115 -23.52 -2.93 2.36
N PHE A 116 -22.57 -3.82 2.06
CA PHE A 116 -22.79 -5.25 2.17
C PHE A 116 -22.98 -5.69 3.63
N GLN A 117 -22.08 -5.27 4.52
CA GLN A 117 -22.12 -5.68 5.93
C GLN A 117 -23.32 -5.12 6.69
N ASP A 118 -23.78 -3.91 6.38
CA ASP A 118 -25.01 -3.35 6.97
C ASP A 118 -26.22 -4.20 6.58
N ARG A 119 -26.35 -4.57 5.30
CA ARG A 119 -27.42 -5.46 4.84
C ARG A 119 -27.31 -6.87 5.42
N PHE A 120 -26.09 -7.40 5.48
CA PHE A 120 -25.83 -8.69 6.11
C PHE A 120 -26.19 -8.66 7.60
N ARG A 121 -25.87 -7.57 8.31
CA ARG A 121 -26.21 -7.38 9.72
C ARG A 121 -27.71 -7.34 9.95
N MET A 122 -28.45 -6.61 9.11
CA MET A 122 -29.92 -6.59 9.14
C MET A 122 -30.48 -8.00 8.92
N TRP A 123 -29.99 -8.69 7.90
CA TRP A 123 -30.40 -10.05 7.57
C TRP A 123 -30.11 -11.05 8.71
N VAL A 124 -28.94 -10.95 9.36
CA VAL A 124 -28.60 -11.76 10.55
C VAL A 124 -29.48 -11.40 11.75
N ALA A 125 -29.78 -10.12 11.96
CA ALA A 125 -30.60 -9.65 13.08
C ALA A 125 -32.08 -10.09 12.95
N GLU A 126 -32.58 -10.19 11.72
CA GLU A 126 -33.92 -10.69 11.40
C GLU A 126 -34.01 -12.23 11.48
N SER A 127 -32.87 -12.93 11.58
CA SER A 127 -32.86 -14.39 11.68
C SER A 127 -33.30 -14.88 13.07
N THR A 128 -34.05 -15.99 13.07
CA THR A 128 -34.47 -16.71 14.28
C THR A 128 -33.39 -17.64 14.84
N GLU A 129 -32.30 -17.87 14.10
CA GLU A 129 -31.25 -18.80 14.50
C GLU A 129 -30.23 -18.15 15.46
N GLU A 130 -30.14 -18.69 16.67
CA GLU A 130 -29.24 -18.17 17.72
C GLU A 130 -27.75 -18.20 17.31
N LYS A 131 -27.36 -19.20 16.50
CA LYS A 131 -25.99 -19.32 15.96
C LYS A 131 -25.65 -18.19 15.01
N LEU A 132 -26.62 -17.65 14.28
CA LEU A 132 -26.42 -16.51 13.38
C LEU A 132 -26.31 -15.23 14.18
N LYS A 133 -27.13 -15.06 15.23
CA LYS A 133 -27.04 -13.91 16.14
C LYS A 133 -25.69 -13.80 16.84
N ALA A 134 -25.00 -14.90 17.09
CA ALA A 134 -23.64 -14.88 17.63
C ALA A 134 -22.66 -14.08 16.75
N ILE A 135 -22.88 -14.04 15.43
CA ILE A 135 -22.06 -13.27 14.47
C ILE A 135 -22.17 -11.77 14.73
N LEU A 136 -23.29 -11.28 15.27
CA LEU A 136 -23.46 -9.87 15.61
C LEU A 136 -22.45 -9.41 16.67
N GLN A 137 -21.96 -10.34 17.50
CA GLN A 137 -20.98 -10.09 18.55
C GLN A 137 -19.53 -10.30 18.07
N PHE A 138 -19.32 -10.70 16.81
CA PHE A 138 -17.97 -10.93 16.29
C PHE A 138 -17.22 -9.63 16.09
N ASP A 139 -15.93 -9.65 16.41
CA ASP A 139 -15.02 -8.54 16.13
C ASP A 139 -14.76 -8.41 14.62
N GLY A 140 -14.45 -7.18 14.19
CA GLY A 140 -14.03 -6.90 12.81
C GLY A 140 -15.16 -6.48 11.86
N TRP A 141 -16.37 -6.17 12.37
CA TRP A 141 -17.36 -5.44 11.58
C TRP A 141 -16.71 -4.16 11.03
N ALA A 142 -16.78 -3.97 9.71
CA ALA A 142 -16.21 -2.80 9.09
C ALA A 142 -17.05 -1.57 9.47
N ARG A 143 -16.47 -0.73 10.30
CA ARG A 143 -16.57 0.74 10.25
C ARG A 143 -15.14 1.20 10.49
N VAL A 144 -14.45 1.75 9.49
CA VAL A 144 -14.48 3.19 9.20
C VAL A 144 -14.55 3.46 7.69
N LYS A 145 -15.73 3.87 7.22
CA LYS A 145 -15.81 4.83 6.12
C LYS A 145 -15.63 6.19 6.77
N SER A 146 -14.47 6.79 6.55
CA SER A 146 -14.09 8.09 7.07
C SER A 146 -15.01 9.17 6.49
N GLY A 147 -16.00 9.58 7.28
CA GLY A 147 -16.90 10.67 6.97
C GLY A 147 -17.98 10.83 8.03
N ARG A 148 -17.68 11.68 9.04
CA ARG A 148 -18.57 12.49 9.92
C ARG A 148 -19.86 11.81 10.40
N GLU A 149 -20.14 11.58 11.68
CA GLU A 149 -19.94 12.40 12.88
C GLU A 149 -19.72 11.47 14.08
N SER A 150 -18.71 11.78 14.88
CA SER A 150 -18.77 11.50 16.30
C SER A 150 -18.73 12.88 16.94
N GLU A 151 -19.76 13.21 17.71
CA GLU A 151 -19.62 14.09 18.87
C GLU A 151 -18.67 13.40 19.86
N ALA A 152 -17.44 13.18 19.43
CA ALA A 152 -16.32 13.14 20.33
C ALA A 152 -16.07 14.61 20.65
N ILE A 153 -16.23 14.94 21.92
CA ILE A 153 -15.61 16.12 22.51
C ILE A 153 -14.21 16.19 21.91
N SER A 154 -14.03 17.18 21.04
CA SER A 154 -12.77 17.48 20.41
C SER A 154 -11.86 17.97 21.52
N THR A 155 -11.25 17.03 22.24
CA THR A 155 -9.91 17.26 22.74
C THR A 155 -9.01 17.21 21.50
N LYS A 156 -9.10 18.28 20.68
CA LYS A 156 -7.91 18.84 20.04
C LYS A 156 -6.95 19.05 21.21
N VAL A 157 -6.18 18.02 21.55
CA VAL A 157 -4.95 18.25 22.29
C VAL A 157 -4.15 19.06 21.28
N PRO A 158 -3.98 20.38 21.46
CA PRO A 158 -3.05 21.10 20.62
C PRO A 158 -1.73 20.32 20.72
N PRO A 159 -1.02 20.09 19.59
CA PRO A 159 0.24 19.38 19.65
C PRO A 159 1.06 20.02 20.74
N GLN A 160 1.52 19.16 21.66
CA GLN A 160 2.25 19.61 22.84
C GLN A 160 3.40 20.48 22.34
N LEU A 161 3.35 21.77 22.66
CA LEU A 161 4.24 22.74 22.04
C LEU A 161 5.65 22.44 22.53
N ASN A 162 6.53 22.03 21.62
CA ASN A 162 7.89 21.62 21.95
C ASN A 162 8.79 22.86 21.92
N PRO A 163 9.16 23.45 23.06
CA PRO A 163 9.71 24.81 23.10
C PRO A 163 11.04 24.96 22.34
N PHE A 164 11.80 23.88 22.19
CA PHE A 164 13.09 23.89 21.48
C PHE A 164 12.98 23.50 20.00
N LEU A 165 11.81 23.06 19.55
CA LEU A 165 11.63 22.57 18.20
C LEU A 165 11.24 23.72 17.26
N PRO A 166 11.87 23.85 16.07
CA PRO A 166 11.48 24.82 15.07
C PRO A 166 9.98 24.72 14.72
N ALA A 167 9.32 25.87 14.54
CA ALA A 167 7.88 25.94 14.27
C ALA A 167 7.43 25.03 13.11
N ALA A 168 8.25 24.95 12.06
CA ALA A 168 8.00 24.12 10.89
C ALA A 168 7.95 22.60 11.17
N LEU A 169 8.53 22.14 12.29
CA LEU A 169 8.60 20.72 12.67
C LEU A 169 7.56 20.32 13.74
N GLN A 170 6.90 21.29 14.38
CA GLN A 170 5.91 21.07 15.45
C GLN A 170 4.75 20.15 15.06
N TYR A 171 4.54 19.97 13.75
CA TYR A 171 3.39 19.27 13.19
C TYR A 171 3.81 18.16 12.23
N LEU A 172 5.07 17.71 12.33
CA LEU A 172 5.60 16.64 11.49
C LEU A 172 4.74 15.37 11.59
N GLU A 173 4.24 15.05 12.79
CA GLU A 173 3.35 13.91 13.03
C GLU A 173 1.97 14.07 12.36
N VAL A 174 1.42 15.29 12.35
CA VAL A 174 0.16 15.61 11.67
C VAL A 174 0.30 15.39 10.16
N LEU A 175 1.40 15.87 9.58
CA LEU A 175 1.72 15.66 8.17
C LEU A 175 1.91 14.17 7.84
N ALA A 176 2.54 13.40 8.73
CA ALA A 176 2.73 11.95 8.54
C ALA A 176 1.41 11.17 8.44
N ARG A 177 0.36 11.64 9.11
CA ARG A 177 -1.01 11.08 9.02
C ARG A 177 -1.77 11.54 7.77
N GLY A 178 -1.23 12.45 6.98
CA GLY A 178 -1.89 12.98 5.79
C GLY A 178 -2.81 14.16 6.08
N GLU A 179 -2.71 14.76 7.26
CA GLU A 179 -3.47 15.93 7.66
C GLU A 179 -2.67 17.21 7.41
N MET A 180 -3.34 18.28 6.99
CA MET A 180 -2.71 19.60 6.84
C MET A 180 -3.00 20.44 8.10
N PRO A 181 -1.99 21.06 8.73
CA PRO A 181 -2.24 21.96 9.84
C PRO A 181 -3.05 23.19 9.41
N SER A 182 -3.92 23.70 10.28
CA SER A 182 -4.90 24.72 9.93
C SER A 182 -4.32 26.10 9.58
N TYR A 183 -3.05 26.35 9.85
CA TYR A 183 -2.33 27.59 9.54
C TYR A 183 -1.25 27.40 8.47
N GLU A 184 -1.09 26.19 7.92
CA GLU A 184 -0.13 25.95 6.82
C GLU A 184 -0.78 26.34 5.49
N SER A 185 -0.36 27.47 4.93
CA SER A 185 -0.82 27.97 3.63
C SER A 185 0.15 27.57 2.51
N SER A 186 0.35 26.27 2.31
CA SER A 186 1.24 25.72 1.28
C SER A 186 0.44 25.16 0.11
N ASP A 187 0.80 25.54 -1.11
CA ASP A 187 0.23 24.97 -2.35
C ASP A 187 0.73 23.54 -2.63
N LEU A 188 1.70 23.05 -1.85
CA LEU A 188 2.21 21.69 -1.95
C LEU A 188 1.22 20.68 -1.38
N ASN A 189 1.14 19.51 -2.02
CA ASN A 189 0.46 18.38 -1.42
C ASN A 189 1.15 17.93 -0.11
N VAL A 190 0.39 17.27 0.77
CA VAL A 190 0.87 16.85 2.10
C VAL A 190 2.09 15.93 2.04
N SER A 191 2.19 15.04 1.04
CA SER A 191 3.36 14.14 0.88
C SER A 191 4.63 14.93 0.64
N THR A 192 4.61 15.83 -0.33
CA THR A 192 5.78 16.66 -0.68
C THR A 192 6.15 17.60 0.47
N LEU A 193 5.17 18.11 1.21
CA LEU A 193 5.44 18.89 2.41
C LEU A 193 6.08 18.03 3.51
N PHE A 194 5.58 16.81 3.75
CA PHE A 194 6.12 15.88 4.72
C PHE A 194 7.56 15.45 4.38
N GLU A 195 7.86 15.15 3.11
CA GLU A 195 9.20 14.86 2.60
C GLU A 195 10.16 16.02 2.93
N ARG A 196 9.76 17.26 2.64
CA ARG A 196 10.57 18.46 2.94
C ARG A 196 10.79 18.65 4.43
N ARG A 197 9.74 18.54 5.25
CA ARG A 197 9.86 18.70 6.72
C ARG A 197 10.69 17.59 7.34
N THR A 198 10.62 16.37 6.81
CA THR A 198 11.51 15.27 7.21
C THR A 198 12.97 15.62 6.90
N SER A 199 13.25 16.14 5.70
CA SER A 199 14.60 16.62 5.34
C SER A 199 15.08 17.75 6.27
N ASP A 200 14.20 18.69 6.60
CA ASP A 200 14.50 19.78 7.55
C ASP A 200 14.83 19.22 8.96
N ALA A 201 14.13 18.19 9.42
CA ALA A 201 14.40 17.54 10.69
C ALA A 201 15.81 16.92 10.75
N PHE A 202 16.23 16.19 9.71
CA PHE A 202 17.60 15.67 9.63
C PHE A 202 18.63 16.79 9.52
N ARG A 203 18.32 17.88 8.81
CA ARG A 203 19.19 19.06 8.79
C ARG A 203 19.38 19.65 10.19
N CYS A 204 18.33 19.73 11.01
CA CYS A 204 18.41 20.18 12.40
C CYS A 204 19.30 19.28 13.28
N LEU A 205 19.32 17.97 13.03
CA LEU A 205 20.26 17.07 13.72
C LEU A 205 21.72 17.40 13.36
N GLY A 206 21.97 18.01 12.20
CA GLY A 206 23.29 18.45 11.75
C GLY A 206 23.83 17.71 10.53
N PHE A 207 22.97 16.98 9.82
CA PHE A 207 23.33 16.34 8.56
C PHE A 207 23.42 17.35 7.40
N GLU A 208 24.33 17.08 6.46
CA GLU A 208 24.28 17.69 5.14
C GLU A 208 23.23 16.97 4.30
N MET A 209 22.24 17.70 3.79
CA MET A 209 21.10 17.12 3.05
C MET A 209 21.29 17.24 1.55
N ARG A 210 21.12 16.13 0.82
CA ARG A 210 20.96 16.10 -0.63
C ARG A 210 19.54 15.71 -0.99
N SER A 211 18.82 16.62 -1.65
CA SER A 211 17.51 16.33 -2.24
C SER A 211 17.68 15.84 -3.66
N LEU A 212 17.18 14.64 -3.96
CA LEU A 212 17.14 14.12 -5.32
C LEU A 212 15.79 14.54 -5.91
N GLY A 213 15.81 15.45 -6.88
CA GLY A 213 14.59 16.05 -7.44
C GLY A 213 13.57 15.01 -7.89
N GLN A 214 12.27 15.36 -7.75
CA GLN A 214 11.17 14.54 -8.25
C GLN A 214 11.30 14.36 -9.78
N GLY A 215 11.14 13.12 -10.28
CA GLY A 215 11.06 12.83 -11.72
C GLY A 215 12.30 12.23 -12.38
N THR A 216 13.44 12.12 -11.67
CA THR A 216 14.67 11.49 -12.22
C THR A 216 14.90 10.08 -11.67
N GLY A 217 13.96 9.16 -11.91
CA GLY A 217 14.13 7.73 -11.57
C GLY A 217 13.64 7.32 -10.18
N ARG A 218 14.02 6.12 -9.74
CA ARG A 218 13.70 5.56 -8.42
C ARG A 218 14.80 5.99 -7.46
N ASN A 219 14.57 7.08 -6.74
CA ASN A 219 15.49 7.66 -5.76
C ASN A 219 14.82 7.72 -4.39
N PRO A 220 15.60 7.77 -3.29
CA PRO A 220 15.07 8.16 -2.00
C PRO A 220 14.59 9.62 -2.03
N ASP A 221 13.71 9.99 -1.12
CA ASP A 221 13.20 11.36 -1.00
C ASP A 221 14.31 12.33 -0.57
N ALA A 222 15.24 11.86 0.27
CA ALA A 222 16.43 12.60 0.65
C ALA A 222 17.61 11.68 1.01
N ILE A 223 18.82 12.24 0.96
CA ILE A 223 20.02 11.61 1.51
C ILE A 223 20.61 12.55 2.56
N ALA A 224 20.81 12.04 3.77
CA ALA A 224 21.49 12.75 4.85
C ALA A 224 22.92 12.24 4.99
N LEU A 225 23.89 13.17 5.01
CA LEU A 225 25.32 12.86 5.02
C LEU A 225 25.97 13.35 6.31
N ALA A 226 26.62 12.43 7.02
CA ALA A 226 27.49 12.71 8.15
C ALA A 226 28.94 12.56 7.67
N THR A 227 29.47 13.61 7.03
CA THR A 227 30.77 13.56 6.33
C THR A 227 31.94 13.31 7.27
N LYS A 228 31.89 13.84 8.50
CA LYS A 228 32.95 13.63 9.52
C LYS A 228 32.94 12.20 10.06
N GLU A 229 31.75 11.67 10.32
CA GLU A 229 31.52 10.32 10.85
C GLU A 229 31.51 9.25 9.75
N ARG A 230 31.59 9.65 8.48
CA ARG A 230 31.66 8.79 7.28
C ARG A 230 30.48 7.83 7.17
N PHE A 231 29.28 8.28 7.53
CA PHE A 231 28.04 7.53 7.28
C PHE A 231 26.98 8.36 6.57
N ALA A 232 26.06 7.66 5.91
CA ALA A 232 24.96 8.26 5.17
C ALA A 232 23.64 7.57 5.48
N ILE A 233 22.53 8.30 5.36
CA ILE A 233 21.18 7.79 5.53
C ILE A 233 20.40 8.06 4.26
N LEU A 234 19.86 7.00 3.67
CA LEU A 234 18.85 7.08 2.61
C LEU A 234 17.50 7.22 3.32
N ILE A 235 16.79 8.31 3.04
CA ILE A 235 15.55 8.66 3.74
C ILE A 235 14.38 8.55 2.79
N ASP A 236 13.33 7.88 3.25
CA ASP A 236 12.06 7.77 2.56
C ASP A 236 10.92 8.16 3.53
N ALA A 237 10.14 9.16 3.15
CA ALA A 237 9.07 9.73 3.95
C ALA A 237 7.71 9.24 3.43
N LYS A 238 6.95 8.54 4.28
CA LYS A 238 5.70 7.91 3.91
C LYS A 238 4.53 8.46 4.70
N VAL A 239 3.67 9.18 3.98
CA VAL A 239 2.37 9.64 4.48
C VAL A 239 1.35 8.51 4.36
N ARG A 240 0.81 8.06 5.50
CA ARG A 240 -0.23 7.03 5.58
C ARG A 240 -1.16 7.29 6.77
N VAL A 241 -2.47 7.33 6.49
CA VAL A 241 -3.52 7.52 7.50
C VAL A 241 -3.59 6.33 8.45
N ASP A 242 -3.58 5.10 7.90
CA ASP A 242 -3.75 3.85 8.66
C ASP A 242 -2.41 3.20 9.09
N GLY A 243 -1.34 3.99 9.06
CA GLY A 243 0.02 3.52 9.30
C GLY A 243 0.72 2.95 8.06
N TYR A 244 2.04 2.79 8.17
CA TYR A 244 2.85 2.22 7.11
C TYR A 244 2.55 0.74 6.93
N ALA A 245 2.34 0.33 5.67
CA ALA A 245 2.22 -1.06 5.26
C ALA A 245 3.06 -1.23 4.00
N LEU A 246 3.91 -2.25 3.97
CA LEU A 246 4.82 -2.50 2.87
C LEU A 246 4.03 -2.96 1.63
N GLY A 247 3.99 -2.11 0.61
CA GLY A 247 3.31 -2.34 -0.66
C GLY A 247 4.26 -2.76 -1.79
N THR A 248 3.70 -2.96 -2.98
CA THR A 248 4.45 -3.36 -4.17
C THR A 248 5.42 -2.28 -4.65
N GLU A 249 5.09 -1.00 -4.41
CA GLU A 249 5.91 0.13 -4.83
C GLU A 249 7.15 0.31 -3.95
N ASP A 250 7.11 -0.18 -2.71
CA ASP A 250 8.23 -0.10 -1.77
C ASP A 250 9.37 -1.09 -2.13
N ARG A 251 9.14 -2.00 -3.10
CA ARG A 251 10.23 -2.78 -3.74
C ARG A 251 11.25 -1.90 -4.45
N LYS A 252 10.89 -0.64 -4.79
CA LYS A 252 11.81 0.35 -5.35
C LYS A 252 12.94 0.72 -4.37
N PHE A 253 12.77 0.44 -3.07
CA PHE A 253 13.79 0.69 -2.05
C PHE A 253 15.08 -0.07 -2.31
N LEU A 254 14.98 -1.31 -2.79
CA LEU A 254 16.14 -2.12 -3.12
C LEU A 254 17.00 -1.47 -4.20
N GLU A 255 16.37 -0.94 -5.24
CA GLU A 255 17.09 -0.40 -6.39
C GLU A 255 17.87 0.85 -6.03
N TYR A 256 17.30 1.77 -5.26
CA TYR A 256 18.07 2.93 -4.83
C TYR A 256 19.01 2.61 -3.66
N ALA A 257 18.68 1.68 -2.76
CA ALA A 257 19.62 1.23 -1.73
C ALA A 257 20.87 0.62 -2.37
N GLN A 258 20.71 -0.14 -3.46
CA GLN A 258 21.83 -0.66 -4.24
C GLN A 258 22.57 0.43 -5.02
N ASN A 259 21.86 1.24 -5.80
CA ASN A 259 22.49 2.22 -6.70
C ASN A 259 23.14 3.37 -5.92
N GLN A 260 22.37 4.01 -5.03
CA GLN A 260 22.87 5.10 -4.20
C GLN A 260 23.85 4.58 -3.15
N GLY A 261 23.63 3.38 -2.60
CA GLY A 261 24.56 2.81 -1.63
C GLY A 261 25.95 2.59 -2.21
N LYS A 262 26.05 2.01 -3.42
CA LYS A 262 27.35 1.83 -4.11
C LYS A 262 28.01 3.17 -4.44
N GLU A 263 27.23 4.16 -4.83
CA GLU A 263 27.75 5.49 -5.14
C GLU A 263 28.28 6.20 -3.88
N LEU A 264 27.54 6.12 -2.76
CA LEU A 264 27.99 6.65 -1.47
C LEU A 264 29.27 5.93 -0.97
N GLN A 265 29.37 4.61 -1.16
CA GLN A 265 30.61 3.88 -0.85
C GLN A 265 31.81 4.40 -1.65
N ARG A 266 31.63 4.68 -2.95
CA ARG A 266 32.68 5.29 -3.80
C ARG A 266 33.08 6.68 -3.33
N GLN A 267 32.12 7.44 -2.79
CA GLN A 267 32.37 8.76 -2.19
C GLN A 267 33.02 8.69 -0.80
N GLY A 268 33.26 7.48 -0.27
CA GLY A 268 33.99 7.26 0.98
C GLY A 268 33.10 7.14 2.22
N PHE A 269 31.78 6.98 2.07
CA PHE A 269 30.90 6.64 3.18
C PHE A 269 30.98 5.15 3.48
N GLU A 270 31.32 4.80 4.71
CA GLU A 270 31.59 3.42 5.14
C GLU A 270 30.33 2.70 5.60
N LYS A 271 29.38 3.47 6.15
CA LYS A 271 28.14 2.93 6.71
C LYS A 271 26.96 3.63 6.08
N ILE A 272 26.02 2.84 5.59
CA ILE A 272 24.83 3.34 4.91
C ILE A 272 23.62 2.76 5.60
N TYR A 273 22.66 3.62 5.94
CA TYR A 273 21.43 3.25 6.62
C TYR A 273 20.25 3.56 5.70
N LEU A 274 19.22 2.71 5.74
CA LEU A 274 17.93 3.06 5.17
C LEU A 274 16.99 3.43 6.32
N VAL A 275 16.40 4.62 6.27
CA VAL A 275 15.42 5.07 7.24
C VAL A 275 14.11 5.40 6.53
N VAL A 276 13.04 4.73 6.96
CA VAL A 276 11.68 5.08 6.57
C VAL A 276 11.04 5.90 7.69
N VAL A 277 10.50 7.07 7.36
CA VAL A 277 9.83 7.97 8.31
C VAL A 277 8.34 8.00 8.03
N GLY A 278 7.51 7.83 9.05
CA GLY A 278 6.05 7.73 8.89
C GLY A 278 5.27 7.90 10.19
N SER A 279 3.95 7.75 10.14
CA SER A 279 3.08 7.92 11.31
C SER A 279 3.16 6.75 12.29
N SER A 280 3.15 5.52 11.78
CA SER A 280 3.26 4.29 12.57
C SER A 280 3.75 3.12 11.71
N PHE A 281 4.24 2.05 12.34
CA PHE A 281 4.84 0.89 11.68
C PHE A 281 4.43 -0.41 12.36
N ARG A 282 4.48 -1.52 11.62
CA ARG A 282 4.29 -2.88 12.13
C ARG A 282 5.60 -3.66 12.03
N GLU A 283 5.88 -4.50 13.03
CA GLU A 283 7.08 -5.35 13.01
C GLU A 283 7.13 -6.28 11.79
N SER A 284 5.97 -6.72 11.29
CA SER A 284 5.89 -7.54 10.08
C SER A 284 6.46 -6.84 8.84
N ASP A 285 6.32 -5.52 8.76
CA ASP A 285 6.82 -4.74 7.62
C ASP A 285 8.32 -4.52 7.74
N LEU A 286 8.84 -4.30 8.96
CA LEU A 286 10.28 -4.26 9.22
C LEU A 286 10.96 -5.58 8.86
N LYS A 287 10.38 -6.72 9.25
CA LYS A 287 10.93 -8.06 8.92
C LYS A 287 11.03 -8.26 7.41
N LYS A 288 9.95 -8.02 6.67
CA LYS A 288 9.93 -8.11 5.21
C LYS A 288 10.95 -7.17 4.56
N LEU A 289 11.04 -5.93 5.06
CA LEU A 289 11.94 -4.95 4.48
C LEU A 289 13.41 -5.30 4.73
N THR A 290 13.72 -5.82 5.92
CA THR A 290 15.03 -6.38 6.26
C THR A 290 15.40 -7.55 5.34
N GLU A 291 14.47 -8.48 5.12
CA GLU A 291 14.66 -9.60 4.18
C GLU A 291 14.94 -9.10 2.76
N TYR A 292 14.19 -8.11 2.28
CA TYR A 292 14.36 -7.55 0.94
C TYR A 292 15.70 -6.82 0.76
N LEU A 293 16.24 -6.22 1.82
CA LEU A 293 17.45 -5.41 1.75
C LEU A 293 18.71 -6.15 2.21
N SER A 294 18.60 -7.45 2.48
CA SER A 294 19.71 -8.33 2.88
C SER A 294 20.90 -8.29 1.90
N GLU A 295 20.62 -8.18 0.59
CA GLU A 295 21.61 -8.09 -0.48
C GLU A 295 22.01 -6.65 -0.85
N SER A 296 21.55 -5.65 -0.09
CA SER A 296 21.86 -4.25 -0.35
C SER A 296 23.11 -3.80 0.42
N PRO A 297 23.78 -2.72 0.00
CA PRO A 297 24.87 -2.10 0.77
C PRO A 297 24.44 -1.50 2.11
N ALA A 298 23.14 -1.45 2.43
CA ALA A 298 22.64 -0.88 3.66
C ALA A 298 23.01 -1.78 4.85
N ARG A 299 23.61 -1.18 5.88
CA ARG A 299 24.03 -1.85 7.12
C ARG A 299 22.82 -2.23 7.99
N SER A 300 21.81 -1.38 7.99
CA SER A 300 20.54 -1.63 8.67
C SER A 300 19.42 -0.81 8.04
N VAL A 301 18.21 -1.24 8.37
CA VAL A 301 16.96 -0.65 7.95
C VAL A 301 16.15 -0.31 9.20
N ASP A 302 15.88 0.96 9.39
CA ASP A 302 15.15 1.44 10.54
C ASP A 302 13.88 2.19 10.11
N MET A 303 12.87 2.10 10.96
CA MET A 303 11.59 2.76 10.76
C MET A 303 11.39 3.74 11.91
N ILE A 304 11.37 5.03 11.63
CA ILE A 304 11.28 6.07 12.67
C ILE A 304 9.92 6.75 12.57
N THR A 305 9.15 6.72 13.65
CA THR A 305 7.89 7.48 13.69
C THR A 305 8.17 8.98 13.66
N ALA A 306 7.31 9.76 13.02
CA ALA A 306 7.43 11.21 12.97
C ALA A 306 7.45 11.84 14.38
N ALA A 307 6.71 11.25 15.33
CA ALA A 307 6.76 11.63 16.75
C ALA A 307 8.14 11.39 17.36
N ALA A 308 8.73 10.20 17.16
CA ALA A 308 10.08 9.90 17.65
C ALA A 308 11.13 10.80 17.01
N LEU A 309 11.08 11.04 15.70
CA LEU A 309 12.01 11.95 15.02
C LEU A 309 11.91 13.36 15.59
N THR A 310 10.69 13.86 15.82
CA THR A 310 10.45 15.17 16.44
C THR A 310 11.11 15.27 17.81
N ARG A 311 10.94 14.25 18.65
CA ARG A 311 11.57 14.17 19.96
C ARG A 311 13.09 14.14 19.88
N ILE A 312 13.65 13.34 18.97
CA ILE A 312 15.11 13.25 18.78
C ILE A 312 15.68 14.62 18.36
N VAL A 313 14.98 15.34 17.47
CA VAL A 313 15.39 16.70 17.08
C VAL A 313 15.33 17.65 18.28
N GLU A 314 14.23 17.64 19.03
CA GLU A 314 14.10 18.51 20.19
C GLU A 314 15.18 18.23 21.25
N GLU A 315 15.42 16.96 21.59
CA GLU A 315 16.48 16.54 22.50
C GLU A 315 17.87 16.94 21.97
N SER A 316 18.11 16.82 20.66
CA SER A 316 19.38 17.25 20.05
C SER A 316 19.63 18.76 20.14
N ILE A 317 18.57 19.57 20.18
CA ILE A 317 18.66 21.02 20.32
C ILE A 317 18.82 21.39 21.80
N ARG A 318 18.05 20.74 22.68
CA ARG A 318 18.11 20.94 24.12
C ARG A 318 19.50 20.58 24.68
N GLU A 319 20.05 19.46 24.24
CA GLU A 319 21.33 18.92 24.70
C GLU A 319 22.43 19.06 23.63
N ARG A 320 22.46 20.21 22.95
CA ARG A 320 23.31 20.41 21.76
C ARG A 320 24.81 20.22 22.01
N SER A 321 25.28 20.50 23.21
CA SER A 321 26.68 20.32 23.60
C SER A 321 27.11 18.86 23.68
N THR A 322 26.17 17.94 23.91
CA THR A 322 26.45 16.50 24.07
C THR A 322 25.95 15.66 22.89
N PHE A 323 25.05 16.21 22.09
CA PHE A 323 24.54 15.52 20.92
C PHE A 323 25.63 15.37 19.84
N THR A 324 25.79 14.15 19.34
CA THR A 324 26.70 13.83 18.22
C THR A 324 26.01 12.90 17.23
N LEU A 325 26.37 13.03 15.95
CA LEU A 325 25.84 12.14 14.92
C LEU A 325 26.29 10.69 15.13
N SER A 326 27.46 10.45 15.73
CA SER A 326 27.88 9.10 16.14
C SER A 326 27.00 8.49 17.23
N ALA A 327 26.48 9.29 18.17
CA ALA A 327 25.53 8.79 19.18
C ALA A 327 24.19 8.45 18.53
N PHE A 328 23.73 9.27 17.59
CA PHE A 328 22.54 8.97 16.80
C PHE A 328 22.72 7.72 15.91
N GLU A 329 23.87 7.56 15.26
CA GLU A 329 24.22 6.39 14.44
C GLU A 329 24.09 5.07 15.23
N LYS A 330 24.52 5.04 16.49
CA LYS A 330 24.34 3.87 17.38
C LYS A 330 22.87 3.51 17.56
N GLN A 331 21.98 4.49 17.54
CA GLN A 331 20.55 4.26 17.58
C GLN A 331 20.00 3.69 16.27
N LEU A 332 20.73 3.69 15.16
CA LEU A 332 20.30 3.07 13.90
C LEU A 332 20.82 1.63 13.74
N PHE A 333 21.51 1.07 14.74
CA PHE A 333 22.00 -0.30 14.64
C PHE A 333 20.89 -1.31 15.01
N GLY A 334 20.80 -2.40 14.22
CA GLY A 334 20.07 -3.62 14.60
C GLY A 334 18.72 -3.86 13.91
N ASN A 335 18.33 -3.05 12.92
CA ASN A 335 17.02 -3.08 12.26
C ASN A 335 15.85 -2.97 13.25
N LYS A 336 15.30 -1.77 13.43
CA LYS A 336 14.24 -1.59 14.42
C LYS A 336 13.24 -0.49 14.07
N ILE A 337 12.14 -0.53 14.81
CA ILE A 337 11.17 0.56 14.86
C ILE A 337 11.57 1.47 16.02
N ILE A 338 11.76 2.75 15.74
CA ILE A 338 11.96 3.80 16.73
C ILE A 338 10.63 4.55 16.86
N SER A 339 9.87 4.19 17.88
CA SER A 339 8.60 4.82 18.26
C SER A 339 8.76 5.64 19.54
N SER A 340 7.87 6.62 19.70
CA SER A 340 7.76 7.49 20.88
C SER A 340 7.45 6.73 22.16
#